data_AF-A0A0F9G190-F1
#
_entry.id   AF-A0A0F9G190-F1
#
_cell.length_a   1.000
_cell.length_b   1.000
_cell.length_c   1.000
_cell.angle_alpha   90.00
_cell.angle_beta   90.00
_cell.angle_gamma   90.00
#
_symmetry.space_group_name_H-M   'P 1'
#
loop_
_entity.id
_entity.type
_entity.pdbx_description
1 polymer ?
#
loop_
_entity_poly.entity_id
_entity_poly.type
_entity_poly.pdbx_seq_one_letter_code
_entity_poly.pdbx_strand_id
1 'polypeptide(L)'
;EIDPVLKETGEMILEENGCYNCHIYDGRGGDTAPVLDNFASDKWLRSLIEDPGQKKFFGKLNDMPAYKEKLSKQEIDNLVHFLQSLRKKSH
;
A
#
# COMPACT_ATOMS: atom_id res chain seq x y z
N GLU A 1 -8.34 -17.19 0.66
CA GLU A 1 -9.16 -16.17 -0.01
C GLU A 1 -9.31 -15.01 0.96
N ILE A 2 -9.19 -13.75 0.50
CA ILE A 2 -9.35 -12.57 1.36
C ILE A 2 -10.84 -12.35 1.65
N ASP A 3 -11.16 -11.82 2.83
CA ASP A 3 -12.51 -11.38 3.17
C ASP A 3 -13.01 -10.34 2.14
N PRO A 4 -14.21 -10.51 1.55
CA PRO A 4 -14.71 -9.59 0.52
C PRO A 4 -14.83 -8.13 0.98
N VAL A 5 -15.21 -7.90 2.24
CA VAL A 5 -15.31 -6.54 2.81
C VAL A 5 -13.93 -5.92 2.96
N LEU A 6 -12.95 -6.70 3.40
CA LEU A 6 -11.57 -6.24 3.47
C LEU A 6 -10.99 -5.92 2.09
N LYS A 7 -11.33 -6.73 1.08
CA LYS A 7 -10.94 -6.50 -0.30
C LYS A 7 -11.50 -5.17 -0.82
N GLU A 8 -12.81 -4.98 -0.70
CA GLU A 8 -13.51 -3.76 -1.13
C GLU A 8 -12.97 -2.53 -0.40
N THR A 9 -12.77 -2.63 0.92
CA THR A 9 -12.21 -1.54 1.74
C THR A 9 -10.80 -1.16 1.29
N GLY A 10 -9.94 -2.16 1.01
CA GLY A 10 -8.57 -1.91 0.55
C GLY A 10 -8.53 -1.23 -0.83
N GLU A 11 -9.37 -1.69 -1.76
CA GLU A 11 -9.49 -1.10 -3.10
C GLU A 11 -9.99 0.35 -3.05
N MET A 12 -10.98 0.63 -2.20
CA MET A 12 -11.51 1.97 -1.94
C MET A 12 -10.42 2.92 -1.39
N ILE A 13 -9.66 2.47 -0.38
CA ILE A 13 -8.59 3.29 0.20
C ILE A 13 -7.54 3.64 -0.87
N LEU A 14 -7.14 2.69 -1.72
CA LEU A 14 -6.16 2.95 -2.78
C LEU A 14 -6.65 3.99 -3.80
N GLU A 15 -7.93 3.93 -4.16
CA GLU A 15 -8.54 4.86 -5.12
C GLU A 15 -8.67 6.26 -4.53
N GLU A 16 -9.30 6.40 -3.36
CA GLU A 16 -9.58 7.69 -2.72
C GLU A 16 -8.32 8.45 -2.32
N ASN A 17 -7.23 7.73 -2.04
CA ASN A 17 -5.96 8.31 -1.63
C ASN A 17 -4.96 8.48 -2.78
N GLY A 18 -5.37 8.20 -4.02
CA GLY A 18 -4.56 8.43 -5.22
C GLY A 18 -3.34 7.53 -5.33
N CYS A 19 -3.36 6.35 -4.70
CA CYS A 19 -2.24 5.40 -4.77
C CYS A 19 -1.98 4.95 -6.21
N TYR A 20 -3.06 4.81 -7.01
CA TYR A 20 -2.97 4.45 -8.43
C TYR A 20 -2.33 5.52 -9.31
N ASN A 21 -2.14 6.76 -8.83
CA ASN A 21 -1.43 7.78 -9.60
C ASN A 21 0.03 7.38 -9.89
N CYS A 22 0.63 6.59 -8.99
CA CYS A 22 2.02 6.17 -9.10
C CYS A 22 2.19 4.66 -9.16
N HIS A 23 1.29 3.89 -8.54
CA HIS A 23 1.39 2.44 -8.44
C HIS A 23 0.41 1.72 -9.35
N ILE A 24 0.88 0.68 -10.03
CA ILE A 24 0.03 -0.18 -10.84
C ILE A 24 -0.54 -1.34 -10.00
N TYR A 25 -1.82 -1.62 -10.19
CA TYR A 25 -2.55 -2.75 -9.63
C TYR A 25 -3.56 -3.26 -10.65
N ASP A 26 -3.60 -4.58 -10.85
CA ASP A 26 -4.49 -5.25 -11.83
C ASP A 26 -4.50 -4.58 -13.23
N GLY A 27 -3.33 -4.14 -13.69
CA GLY A 27 -3.15 -3.46 -14.98
C GLY A 27 -3.64 -2.02 -15.04
N ARG A 28 -4.01 -1.40 -13.91
CA ARG A 28 -4.45 0.00 -13.80
C ARG A 28 -3.53 0.81 -12.89
N GLY A 29 -3.26 2.06 -13.26
CA GLY A 29 -2.44 3.01 -12.47
C GLY A 29 -1.14 3.41 -13.15
N GLY A 30 -0.25 4.07 -12.38
CA GLY A 30 1.06 4.52 -12.84
C GLY A 30 2.15 3.45 -12.76
N ASP A 31 3.19 3.58 -13.57
CA ASP A 31 4.37 2.70 -13.61
C ASP A 31 5.62 3.32 -12.95
N THR A 32 5.44 4.48 -12.29
CA THR A 32 6.51 5.27 -11.67
C THR A 32 6.93 4.76 -10.29
N ALA A 33 6.15 3.88 -9.68
CA ALA A 33 6.42 3.27 -8.39
C ALA A 33 6.26 1.74 -8.48
N PRO A 34 6.84 0.96 -7.55
CA PRO A 34 6.75 -0.50 -7.59
C PRO A 34 5.29 -0.97 -7.60
N VAL A 35 5.03 -2.09 -8.29
CA VAL A 35 3.72 -2.77 -8.27
C VAL A 35 3.26 -3.02 -6.83
N LEU A 36 1.97 -3.11 -6.56
CA LEU A 36 1.48 -3.35 -5.18
C LEU A 36 1.45 -4.83 -4.79
N ASP A 37 1.66 -5.76 -5.73
CA ASP A 37 1.73 -7.18 -5.46
C ASP A 37 3.14 -7.58 -4.98
N ASN A 38 3.21 -8.46 -3.97
CA ASN A 38 4.43 -9.11 -3.49
C ASN A 38 5.35 -8.35 -2.50
N PHE A 39 4.84 -7.42 -1.68
CA PHE A 39 5.69 -6.63 -0.76
C PHE A 39 5.68 -7.09 0.70
N ALA A 40 6.88 -7.26 1.24
CA ALA A 40 7.33 -7.10 2.63
C ALA A 40 6.46 -7.66 3.77
N SER A 41 6.82 -7.35 5.03
CA SER A 41 6.04 -7.71 6.22
C SER A 41 5.03 -6.62 6.57
N ASP A 42 3.99 -6.96 7.33
CA ASP A 42 2.96 -6.04 7.85
C ASP A 42 3.58 -4.80 8.48
N LYS A 43 4.57 -5.02 9.35
CA LYS A 43 5.28 -3.96 10.06
C LYS A 43 6.03 -3.03 9.11
N TRP A 44 6.61 -3.59 8.05
CA TRP A 44 7.33 -2.81 7.06
C TRP A 44 6.37 -1.96 6.24
N LEU A 45 5.28 -2.55 5.75
CA LEU A 45 4.25 -1.86 4.97
C LEU A 45 3.58 -0.74 5.78
N ARG A 46 3.17 -1.03 7.02
CA ARG A 46 2.60 -0.04 7.94
C ARG A 46 3.56 1.13 8.15
N SER A 47 4.83 0.84 8.42
CA SER A 47 5.85 1.88 8.61
C SER A 47 6.06 2.74 7.36
N LEU A 48 6.04 2.12 6.17
CA LEU A 48 6.22 2.81 4.89
C LEU A 48 5.04 3.75 4.60
N ILE A 49 3.81 3.26 4.77
CA ILE A 49 2.59 4.05 4.52
C ILE A 49 2.49 5.22 5.51
N GLU A 50 2.85 4.99 6.77
CA GLU A 50 2.83 6.03 7.80
C GLU A 50 3.86 7.13 7.54
N ASP A 51 5.11 6.75 7.26
CA ASP A 51 6.23 7.68 7.06
C ASP A 51 7.26 7.10 6.07
N PRO A 52 7.06 7.32 4.76
CA PRO A 52 7.94 6.85 3.70
C PRO A 52 9.26 7.63 3.60
N GLY A 53 9.36 8.80 4.25
CA GLY A 53 10.55 9.64 4.25
C GLY A 53 11.66 9.16 5.20
N GLN A 54 11.49 8.02 5.86
CA GLN A 54 12.50 7.44 6.74
C GLN A 54 13.73 6.99 5.94
N LYS A 55 14.93 7.08 6.54
CA LYS A 55 16.19 6.62 5.93
C LYS A 55 16.13 5.17 5.40
N LYS A 56 15.37 4.30 6.08
CA LYS A 56 15.19 2.89 5.71
C LYS A 56 14.32 2.68 4.45
N PHE A 57 13.67 3.74 3.98
CA PHE A 57 12.80 3.78 2.80
C PHE A 57 13.30 4.83 1.82
N PHE A 58 14.61 4.91 1.58
CA PHE A 58 15.25 5.85 0.64
C PHE A 58 15.19 7.33 1.05
N GLY A 59 14.58 7.66 2.19
CA GLY A 59 14.62 8.99 2.77
C GLY A 59 14.02 10.05 1.84
N LYS A 60 14.80 11.09 1.54
CA LYS A 60 14.38 12.19 0.65
C LYS A 60 14.23 11.78 -0.83
N LEU A 61 14.69 10.60 -1.21
CA LEU A 61 14.55 10.07 -2.57
C LEU A 61 13.22 9.32 -2.76
N ASN A 62 12.41 9.21 -1.71
CA ASN A 62 11.10 8.60 -1.79
C ASN A 62 10.04 9.68 -1.95
N ASP A 63 9.42 9.70 -3.13
CA ASP A 63 8.36 10.65 -3.47
C ASP A 63 6.97 10.20 -2.98
N MET A 64 6.86 9.02 -2.36
CA MET A 64 5.62 8.58 -1.73
C MET A 64 5.26 9.54 -0.58
N PRO A 65 4.03 10.08 -0.54
CA PRO A 65 3.60 10.95 0.54
C PRO A 65 3.31 10.14 1.82
N ALA A 66 3.47 10.77 2.99
CA ALA A 66 3.09 10.19 4.27
C ALA A 66 1.56 10.18 4.45
N TYR A 67 1.00 9.06 4.91
CA TYR A 67 -0.45 8.90 5.12
C TYR A 67 -0.86 8.82 6.58
N LYS A 68 0.08 8.87 7.54
CA LYS A 68 -0.23 8.78 8.98
C LYS A 68 -1.28 9.80 9.47
N GLU A 69 -1.32 10.99 8.87
CA GLU A 69 -2.27 12.05 9.24
C GLU A 69 -3.53 12.05 8.35
N LYS A 70 -3.55 11.25 7.27
CA LYS A 70 -4.68 11.15 6.32
C LYS A 70 -5.53 9.91 6.57
N LEU A 71 -4.91 8.81 7.01
CA LEU A 71 -5.55 7.54 7.27
C LEU A 71 -5.50 7.22 8.76
N SER A 72 -6.60 6.71 9.29
CA SER A 72 -6.64 6.14 10.63
C SER A 72 -5.77 4.89 10.72
N LYS A 73 -5.40 4.52 11.95
CA LYS A 73 -4.65 3.28 12.19
C LYS A 73 -5.36 2.05 11.65
N GLN A 74 -6.70 2.02 11.70
CA GLN A 74 -7.49 0.90 11.23
C GLN A 74 -7.51 0.82 9.70
N GLU A 75 -7.61 1.97 9.02
CA GLU A 75 -7.51 2.02 7.55
C GLU A 75 -6.14 1.56 7.07
N ILE A 76 -5.07 1.98 7.75
CA ILE A 76 -3.71 1.52 7.44
C ILE A 76 -3.59 0.00 7.67
N ASP A 77 -4.14 -0.56 8.74
CA ASP A 77 -4.13 -2.03 8.95
C ASP A 77 -4.91 -2.77 7.86
N ASN A 78 -6.11 -2.29 7.53
CA ASN A 78 -6.94 -2.90 6.51
C ASN A 78 -6.24 -2.87 5.15
N LEU A 79 -5.62 -1.73 4.81
CA LEU A 79 -4.83 -1.58 3.59
C LEU A 79 -3.63 -2.52 3.59
N VAL A 80 -2.89 -2.64 4.70
CA VAL A 80 -1.74 -3.54 4.81
C VAL A 80 -2.16 -5.00 4.66
N HIS A 81 -3.26 -5.42 5.28
CA HIS A 81 -3.78 -6.78 5.12
C HIS A 81 -4.25 -7.05 3.69
N PHE A 82 -4.90 -6.07 3.06
CA PHE A 82 -5.28 -6.16 1.65
C PHE A 82 -4.04 -6.33 0.76
N LEU A 83 -3.04 -5.46 0.87
CA LEU A 83 -1.79 -5.53 0.08
C LEU A 83 -1.07 -6.86 0.27
N GLN A 84 -1.04 -7.40 1.48
CA GLN A 84 -0.46 -8.72 1.74
C GLN A 84 -1.24 -9.87 1.09
N SER A 85 -2.57 -9.76 1.01
CA SER A 85 -3.37 -10.77 0.33
C SER A 85 -3.09 -10.85 -1.17
N LEU A 86 -2.58 -9.75 -1.75
CA LEU A 86 -2.16 -9.70 -3.16
C LEU A 86 -0.84 -10.43 -3.42
N ARG A 87 -0.12 -10.85 -2.37
CA ARG A 87 1.08 -11.66 -2.54
C ARG A 87 0.69 -12.99 -3.18
N LYS A 88 1.06 -13.17 -4.46
CA LYS A 88 0.96 -14.47 -5.13
C LYS A 88 1.65 -15.50 -4.24
N LYS A 89 0.95 -16.58 -3.87
CA LYS A 89 1.61 -17.76 -3.34
C LYS A 89 2.60 -18.19 -4.40
N SER A 90 3.91 -18.10 -4.10
CA SER A 90 4.91 -18.79 -4.91
C SER A 90 4.50 -20.25 -4.96
N HIS A 91 4.19 -20.73 -6.16
CA HIS A 91 4.21 -22.16 -6.47
C HIS A 91 5.67 -22.58 -6.64
#